data_AF-A0A9E4WNQ4-F1
#
_entry.id   AF-A0A9E4WNQ4-F1
#
_cell.length_a   1.000
_cell.length_b   1.000
_cell.length_c   1.000
_cell.angle_alpha   90.00
_cell.angle_beta   90.00
_cell.angle_gamma   90.00
#
_symmetry.space_group_name_H-M   'P 1'
#
loop_
_entity.id
_entity.type
_entity.pdbx_description
1 polymer ?
#
loop_
_entity_poly.entity_id
_entity_poly.type
_entity_poly.pdbx_seq_one_letter_code
_entity_poly.pdbx_strand_id
1 'polypeptide(L)'
;MTRKTTLMFAGLLALALTLGACAPTGETVEVTRIVEVEVAGETMVEQIPAPGYGEILARVQARGRLICAGRTDLLGFGYLDDDGRNIGMDIDLCRAIAGAIFGDGEAIEIVAISAAERGPILQTGEVDVLIRNVTWTSSREAQWGNFTTVTFYDGQGYMVRTDSGIESQEDMDGASVCVTGGTTTAQNLADDFRQRGFEYEAVIFEDTASVYGAYFDGRCDVTTSDKSQLAAIRAGADDPDAHIILEPTISKEPLTPAVPHGDDQWLDIVKLVMYGLVNAEELGVTQANVGDMMASDQIPVRRLLGEEGEWGYTDLGLSADALANAIKAVGNYGEIYDRYMGPNGIAFTLPRGLNELWSNGGLIYAPPVK
;
A
#
# COMPACT_ATOMS: atom_id res chain seq x y z
N MET A 1 56.86 19.87 75.37
CA MET A 1 56.97 19.16 74.09
C MET A 1 55.90 19.76 73.15
N THR A 2 56.00 21.00 72.69
CA THR A 2 56.85 21.58 71.62
C THR A 2 56.76 20.90 70.25
N ARG A 3 55.98 21.53 69.35
CA ARG A 3 56.26 21.86 67.92
C ARG A 3 55.04 22.67 67.41
N LYS A 4 55.09 24.01 67.22
CA LYS A 4 55.67 24.81 66.10
C LYS A 4 55.26 24.21 64.74
N THR A 5 54.60 24.91 63.79
CA THR A 5 55.04 26.18 63.16
C THR A 5 53.93 26.88 62.35
N THR A 6 53.99 28.20 62.43
CA THR A 6 53.43 29.36 61.69
C THR A 6 53.49 29.33 60.15
N LEU A 7 52.51 29.95 59.48
CA LEU A 7 52.61 30.79 58.24
C LEU A 7 51.19 31.34 57.93
N MET A 8 50.78 32.55 58.35
CA MET A 8 51.07 33.90 57.81
C MET A 8 51.00 34.03 56.28
N PHE A 9 49.85 34.52 55.77
CA PHE A 9 49.82 35.50 54.68
C PHE A 9 48.68 36.50 54.93
N ALA A 10 49.04 37.77 54.88
CA ALA A 10 48.19 38.93 55.05
C ALA A 10 48.06 39.66 53.69
N GLY A 11 46.93 40.34 53.47
CA GLY A 11 46.72 41.28 52.36
C GLY A 11 45.22 41.44 52.05
N LEU A 12 44.50 42.26 52.82
CA LEU A 12 44.05 43.63 52.48
C LEU A 12 43.02 43.71 51.32
N LEU A 13 41.76 44.03 51.67
CA LEU A 13 41.01 45.28 51.33
C LEU A 13 40.21 45.11 50.01
N ALA A 14 38.92 45.44 49.85
CA ALA A 14 38.06 46.40 50.54
C ALA A 14 36.55 46.07 50.39
N LEU A 15 35.84 46.32 51.49
CA LEU A 15 34.49 46.86 51.69
C LEU A 15 33.61 47.25 50.47
N ALA A 16 32.41 46.67 50.38
CA ALA A 16 31.13 47.42 50.22
C ALA A 16 29.91 46.50 50.42
N LEU A 17 29.09 46.81 51.42
CA LEU A 17 27.72 46.31 51.60
C LEU A 17 26.78 47.01 50.61
N THR A 18 25.91 46.25 49.93
CA THR A 18 24.50 46.64 49.74
C THR A 18 23.63 45.37 49.65
N LEU A 19 22.64 45.30 50.54
CA LEU A 19 21.52 44.36 50.48
C LEU A 19 20.53 44.82 49.41
N GLY A 20 20.11 43.91 48.54
CA GLY A 20 19.00 44.10 47.61
C GLY A 20 18.35 42.75 47.32
N ALA A 21 17.16 42.53 47.87
CA ALA A 21 16.32 41.36 47.61
C ALA A 21 15.71 41.46 46.21
N CYS A 22 15.81 40.40 45.40
CA CYS A 22 14.93 40.13 44.26
C CYS A 22 14.80 38.61 44.09
N ALA A 23 13.57 38.10 44.21
CA ALA A 23 13.21 36.76 43.79
C ALA A 23 13.32 36.67 42.26
N PRO A 24 13.86 35.58 41.69
CA PRO A 24 13.74 35.38 40.25
C PRO A 24 12.35 34.82 39.94
N THR A 25 11.59 35.65 39.22
CA THR A 25 10.46 35.26 38.37
C THR A 25 10.83 34.04 37.53
N GLY A 26 10.06 32.97 37.67
CA GLY A 26 10.16 31.80 36.81
C GLY A 26 9.72 32.18 35.40
N GLU A 27 10.69 32.32 34.51
CA GLU A 27 10.48 32.44 33.08
C GLU A 27 10.11 31.04 32.57
N THR A 28 8.89 30.88 32.05
CA THR A 28 8.47 29.67 31.35
C THR A 28 9.23 29.61 30.03
N VAL A 29 10.21 28.71 29.95
CA VAL A 29 10.91 28.41 28.70
C VAL A 29 9.98 27.55 27.85
N GLU A 30 9.37 28.14 26.81
CA GLU A 30 8.80 27.38 25.70
C GLU A 30 9.94 26.65 24.99
N VAL A 31 9.99 25.33 25.17
CA VAL A 31 10.90 24.46 24.43
C VAL A 31 10.19 24.08 23.13
N THR A 32 10.36 24.90 22.08
CA THR A 32 10.01 24.49 20.72
C THR A 32 10.94 23.33 20.32
N ARG A 33 10.43 22.10 20.38
CA ARG A 33 11.17 20.92 19.93
C ARG A 33 11.03 20.82 18.42
N ILE A 34 11.96 21.41 17.69
CA ILE A 34 12.11 21.16 16.25
C ILE A 34 12.55 19.70 16.12
N VAL A 35 11.63 18.84 15.70
CA VAL A 35 11.98 17.47 15.27
C VAL A 35 12.55 17.60 13.87
N GLU A 36 13.88 17.67 13.77
CA GLU A 36 14.55 17.43 12.49
C GLU A 36 14.32 15.96 12.13
N VAL A 37 13.46 15.72 11.14
CA VAL A 37 13.35 14.42 10.50
C VAL A 37 14.64 14.20 9.71
N GLU A 38 15.53 13.38 10.25
CA GLU A 38 16.72 12.94 9.53
C GLU A 38 16.24 12.17 8.30
N VAL A 39 16.39 12.79 7.12
CA VAL A 39 16.18 12.09 5.85
C VAL A 39 17.24 11.00 5.82
N ALA A 40 16.81 9.75 6.00
CA ALA A 40 17.69 8.59 5.98
C ALA A 40 18.59 8.69 4.74
N GLY A 41 19.89 8.85 4.98
CA GLY A 41 20.88 8.96 3.92
C GLY A 41 20.74 7.77 2.99
N GLU A 42 20.67 8.04 1.69
CA GLU A 42 20.62 7.03 0.63
C GLU A 42 21.80 6.06 0.82
N THR A 43 21.54 4.91 1.44
CA THR A 43 22.46 3.78 1.35
C THR A 43 22.56 3.44 -0.13
N MET A 44 23.75 3.58 -0.71
CA MET A 44 24.04 3.08 -2.05
C MET A 44 23.78 1.57 -2.06
N VAL A 45 22.59 1.19 -2.51
CA VAL A 45 22.28 -0.20 -2.83
C VAL A 45 23.10 -0.53 -4.07
N GLU A 46 23.84 -1.65 -4.03
CA GLU A 46 24.56 -2.16 -5.19
C GLU A 46 23.56 -2.33 -6.35
N GLN A 47 23.70 -1.52 -7.40
CA GLN A 47 22.80 -1.57 -8.55
C GLN A 47 23.03 -2.87 -9.32
N ILE A 48 22.14 -3.84 -9.11
CA ILE A 48 22.03 -5.01 -9.97
C ILE A 48 21.63 -4.50 -11.37
N PRO A 49 22.28 -4.94 -12.46
CA PRO A 49 21.88 -4.56 -13.81
C PRO A 49 20.40 -4.84 -14.00
N ALA A 50 19.67 -3.86 -14.55
CA ALA A 50 18.27 -4.04 -14.87
C ALA A 50 18.12 -5.25 -15.81
N PRO A 51 17.12 -6.13 -15.60
CA PRO A 51 16.87 -7.26 -16.47
C PRO A 51 16.67 -6.78 -17.91
N GLY A 52 17.23 -7.53 -18.85
CA GLY A 52 16.95 -7.36 -20.28
C GLY A 52 15.54 -7.82 -20.66
N TYR A 53 15.09 -7.44 -21.86
CA TYR A 53 13.82 -7.87 -22.42
C TYR A 53 13.64 -9.40 -22.32
N GLY A 54 12.59 -9.83 -21.61
CA GLY A 54 12.18 -11.23 -21.43
C GLY A 54 12.98 -12.04 -20.41
N GLU A 55 13.92 -11.43 -19.68
CA GLU A 55 14.67 -12.13 -18.63
C GLU A 55 13.78 -12.50 -17.43
N ILE A 56 12.81 -11.66 -17.08
CA ILE A 56 11.89 -11.94 -15.97
C ILE A 56 10.92 -13.07 -16.33
N LEU A 57 10.35 -13.06 -17.54
CA LEU A 57 9.50 -14.18 -17.97
C LEU A 57 10.29 -15.49 -17.98
N ALA A 58 11.50 -15.48 -18.55
CA ALA A 58 12.35 -16.67 -18.62
C ALA A 58 12.70 -17.23 -17.24
N ARG A 59 13.06 -16.39 -16.26
CA ARG A 59 13.37 -16.87 -14.90
C ARG A 59 12.12 -17.39 -14.17
N VAL A 60 10.96 -16.75 -14.37
CA VAL A 60 9.67 -17.21 -13.81
C VAL A 60 9.35 -18.59 -14.35
N GLN A 61 9.43 -18.78 -15.67
CA GLN A 61 9.21 -20.06 -16.33
C GLN A 61 10.20 -21.13 -15.89
N ALA A 62 11.50 -20.81 -15.84
CA ALA A 62 12.54 -21.74 -15.41
C ALA A 62 12.38 -22.18 -13.94
N ARG A 63 11.89 -21.27 -13.08
CA ARG A 63 11.57 -21.54 -11.69
C ARG A 63 10.24 -22.29 -11.50
N GLY A 64 9.34 -22.21 -12.48
CA GLY A 64 8.02 -22.86 -12.45
C GLY A 64 7.01 -22.19 -11.53
N ARG A 65 7.28 -20.96 -11.07
CA ARG A 65 6.36 -20.16 -10.24
C ARG A 65 6.72 -18.67 -10.26
N LEU A 66 5.69 -17.85 -10.08
CA LEU A 66 5.78 -16.40 -9.90
C LEU A 66 6.07 -16.06 -8.43
N ILE A 67 7.04 -15.20 -8.15
CA ILE A 67 7.25 -14.65 -6.81
C ILE A 67 6.60 -13.26 -6.74
N CYS A 68 5.58 -13.13 -5.91
CA CYS A 68 4.80 -11.91 -5.70
C CYS A 68 5.08 -11.33 -4.32
N ALA A 69 5.46 -10.05 -4.22
CA ALA A 69 5.46 -9.34 -2.95
C ALA A 69 4.03 -8.93 -2.59
N GLY A 70 3.56 -9.30 -1.40
CA GLY A 70 2.17 -9.10 -0.97
C GLY A 70 2.01 -8.90 0.54
N ARG A 71 0.76 -8.90 0.99
CA ARG A 71 0.37 -8.87 2.42
C ARG A 71 -0.11 -10.24 2.88
N THR A 72 -0.19 -10.41 4.20
CA THR A 72 -0.80 -11.58 4.85
C THR A 72 -1.73 -11.16 6.01
N ASP A 73 -1.99 -9.87 6.16
CA ASP A 73 -2.55 -9.24 7.35
C ASP A 73 -3.60 -8.15 7.04
N LEU A 74 -4.03 -8.00 5.78
CA LEU A 74 -5.04 -7.01 5.39
C LEU A 74 -6.24 -7.68 4.75
N LEU A 75 -7.35 -7.73 5.50
CA LEU A 75 -8.63 -8.27 5.03
C LEU A 75 -9.01 -7.67 3.68
N GLY A 76 -9.46 -8.55 2.78
CA GLY A 76 -9.90 -8.23 1.42
C GLY A 76 -8.78 -8.03 0.39
N PHE A 77 -7.58 -7.61 0.80
CA PHE A 77 -6.45 -7.39 -0.10
C PHE A 77 -5.46 -8.55 -0.12
N GLY A 78 -4.97 -8.95 1.06
CA GLY A 78 -4.01 -10.04 1.23
C GLY A 78 -3.94 -10.44 2.70
N TYR A 79 -4.55 -11.58 3.03
CA TYR A 79 -4.67 -12.10 4.39
C TYR A 79 -4.74 -13.63 4.40
N LEU A 80 -4.36 -14.23 5.53
CA LEU A 80 -4.48 -15.68 5.71
C LEU A 80 -5.92 -16.05 6.08
N ASP A 81 -6.48 -17.05 5.41
CA ASP A 81 -7.72 -17.71 5.82
C ASP A 81 -7.50 -18.67 7.02
N ASP A 82 -8.58 -19.30 7.48
CA ASP A 82 -8.55 -20.24 8.62
C ASP A 82 -7.65 -21.46 8.38
N ASP A 83 -7.41 -21.83 7.12
CA ASP A 83 -6.52 -22.92 6.69
C ASP A 83 -5.07 -22.44 6.48
N GLY A 84 -4.79 -21.15 6.69
CA GLY A 84 -3.48 -20.53 6.51
C GLY A 84 -3.12 -20.26 5.05
N ARG A 85 -4.07 -20.33 4.11
CA ARG A 85 -3.86 -19.95 2.71
C ARG A 85 -3.95 -18.45 2.58
N ASN A 86 -3.02 -17.84 1.85
CA ASN A 86 -3.07 -16.42 1.58
C ASN A 86 -4.12 -16.14 0.49
N ILE A 87 -5.10 -15.29 0.79
CA ILE A 87 -6.23 -14.93 -0.06
C ILE A 87 -6.44 -13.41 -0.05
N GLY A 88 -7.19 -12.91 -1.02
CA GLY A 88 -7.47 -11.49 -1.17
C GLY A 88 -7.30 -11.02 -2.62
N MET A 89 -7.80 -9.82 -2.91
CA MET A 89 -7.78 -9.23 -4.23
C MET A 89 -6.36 -9.16 -4.80
N ASP A 90 -5.39 -8.63 -4.04
CA ASP A 90 -3.99 -8.52 -4.50
C ASP A 90 -3.39 -9.91 -4.78
N ILE A 91 -3.73 -10.91 -3.96
CA ILE A 91 -3.24 -12.29 -4.14
C ILE A 91 -3.84 -12.91 -5.40
N ASP A 92 -5.11 -12.67 -5.67
CA ASP A 92 -5.76 -13.17 -6.89
C ASP A 92 -5.24 -12.48 -8.15
N LEU A 93 -4.76 -11.23 -8.07
CA LEU A 93 -4.02 -10.63 -9.18
C LEU A 93 -2.67 -11.32 -9.41
N CYS A 94 -1.95 -11.74 -8.36
CA CYS A 94 -0.75 -12.59 -8.52
C CYS A 94 -1.11 -13.94 -9.17
N ARG A 95 -2.20 -14.59 -8.72
CA ARG A 95 -2.70 -15.85 -9.28
C ARG A 95 -3.14 -15.71 -10.74
N ALA A 96 -3.69 -14.56 -11.14
CA ALA A 96 -4.06 -14.30 -12.53
C ALA A 96 -2.83 -14.33 -13.45
N ILE A 97 -1.71 -13.72 -13.03
CA ILE A 97 -0.45 -13.73 -13.78
C ILE A 97 0.09 -15.17 -13.88
N ALA A 98 0.09 -15.93 -12.78
CA ALA A 98 0.51 -17.32 -12.79
C ALA A 98 -0.39 -18.20 -13.69
N GLY A 99 -1.71 -17.98 -13.63
CA GLY A 99 -2.68 -18.62 -14.51
C GLY A 99 -2.40 -18.35 -15.99
N ALA A 100 -2.05 -17.10 -16.34
CA ALA A 100 -1.69 -16.74 -17.71
C ALA A 100 -0.40 -17.41 -18.20
N ILE A 101 0.60 -17.59 -17.33
CA ILE A 101 1.92 -18.12 -17.71
C ILE A 101 1.92 -19.66 -17.69
N PHE A 102 1.27 -20.28 -16.70
CA PHE A 102 1.41 -21.70 -16.40
C PHE A 102 0.12 -22.51 -16.61
N GLY A 103 -1.03 -21.85 -16.79
CA GLY A 103 -2.33 -22.52 -16.70
C GLY A 103 -2.69 -22.94 -15.27
N ASP A 104 -1.91 -22.51 -14.27
CA ASP A 104 -2.06 -22.83 -12.86
C ASP A 104 -1.91 -21.57 -12.01
N GLY A 105 -3.02 -21.09 -11.43
CA GLY A 105 -3.02 -19.92 -10.56
C GLY A 105 -2.27 -20.14 -9.25
N GLU A 106 -2.08 -21.38 -8.82
CA GLU A 106 -1.38 -21.71 -7.57
C GLU A 106 0.14 -21.81 -7.76
N ALA A 107 0.65 -21.65 -8.99
CA ALA A 107 2.08 -21.54 -9.29
C ALA A 107 2.65 -20.17 -8.86
N ILE A 108 2.41 -19.80 -7.60
CA ILE A 108 2.85 -18.56 -6.96
C ILE A 108 3.61 -18.83 -5.66
N GLU A 109 4.46 -17.90 -5.28
CA GLU A 109 5.00 -17.72 -3.94
C GLU A 109 4.69 -16.30 -3.50
N ILE A 110 4.09 -16.13 -2.33
CA ILE A 110 3.86 -14.81 -1.75
C ILE A 110 4.96 -14.51 -0.73
N VAL A 111 5.69 -13.43 -0.95
CA VAL A 111 6.65 -12.87 0.01
C VAL A 111 5.94 -11.75 0.76
N ALA A 112 5.65 -11.98 2.04
CA ALA A 112 5.04 -10.99 2.91
C ALA A 112 6.09 -9.92 3.28
N ILE A 113 5.76 -8.65 3.04
CA ILE A 113 6.68 -7.53 3.30
C ILE A 113 6.00 -6.36 4.03
N SER A 114 6.80 -5.61 4.78
CA SER A 114 6.44 -4.33 5.38
C SER A 114 6.32 -3.22 4.34
N ALA A 115 5.89 -2.04 4.81
CA ALA A 115 5.80 -0.85 3.98
C ALA A 115 7.17 -0.39 3.46
N ALA A 116 8.23 -0.52 4.25
CA ALA A 116 9.57 0.00 3.94
C ALA A 116 10.33 -0.89 2.93
N GLU A 117 10.03 -2.19 2.90
CA GLU A 117 10.74 -3.17 2.05
C GLU A 117 10.32 -3.12 0.56
N ARG A 118 9.19 -2.47 0.24
CA ARG A 118 8.58 -2.45 -1.11
C ARG A 118 9.51 -2.00 -2.23
N GLY A 119 10.20 -0.87 -2.03
CA GLY A 119 11.15 -0.35 -3.01
C GLY A 119 12.36 -1.27 -3.18
N PRO A 120 13.11 -1.55 -2.10
CA PRO A 120 14.30 -2.41 -2.16
C PRO A 120 14.05 -3.79 -2.77
N ILE A 121 12.97 -4.47 -2.41
CA ILE A 121 12.71 -5.83 -2.90
C ILE A 121 12.39 -5.86 -4.41
N LEU A 122 11.78 -4.79 -4.93
CA LEU A 122 11.49 -4.64 -6.35
C LEU A 122 12.75 -4.26 -7.13
N GLN A 123 13.56 -3.34 -6.59
CA GLN A 123 14.83 -2.88 -7.19
C GLN A 123 15.88 -4.00 -7.28
N THR A 124 15.90 -4.89 -6.29
CA THR A 124 16.84 -6.03 -6.25
C THR A 124 16.36 -7.21 -7.09
N GLY A 125 15.10 -7.20 -7.57
CA GLY A 125 14.52 -8.30 -8.33
C GLY A 125 14.33 -9.58 -7.52
N GLU A 126 14.30 -9.49 -6.19
CA GLU A 126 13.98 -10.61 -5.29
C GLU A 126 12.56 -11.13 -5.54
N VAL A 127 11.65 -10.22 -5.92
CA VAL A 127 10.32 -10.55 -6.44
C VAL A 127 10.18 -10.21 -7.93
N ASP A 128 9.23 -10.85 -8.60
CA ASP A 128 8.91 -10.57 -10.00
C ASP A 128 7.88 -9.47 -10.14
N VAL A 129 6.99 -9.32 -9.15
CA VAL A 129 5.93 -8.32 -9.13
C VAL A 129 5.58 -7.94 -7.69
N LEU A 130 5.24 -6.68 -7.48
CA LEU A 130 4.74 -6.13 -6.22
C LEU A 130 3.25 -5.82 -6.37
N ILE A 131 2.40 -6.55 -5.63
CA ILE A 131 0.95 -6.32 -5.57
C ILE A 131 0.54 -6.31 -4.09
N ARG A 132 0.50 -5.10 -3.51
CA ARG A 132 0.43 -4.91 -2.05
C ARG A 132 -0.15 -3.55 -1.68
N ASN A 133 -1.40 -3.28 -2.10
CA ASN A 133 -2.10 -2.01 -1.93
C ASN A 133 -1.17 -0.78 -2.05
N VAL A 134 -0.43 -0.72 -3.17
CA VAL A 134 0.67 0.22 -3.40
C VAL A 134 0.24 1.35 -4.32
N THR A 135 0.27 2.57 -3.80
CA THR A 135 -0.01 3.76 -4.61
C THR A 135 1.06 4.03 -5.65
N TRP A 136 0.63 4.26 -6.89
CA TRP A 136 1.48 4.83 -7.92
C TRP A 136 1.74 6.31 -7.67
N THR A 137 3.02 6.65 -7.47
CA THR A 137 3.51 8.03 -7.43
C THR A 137 4.66 8.22 -8.41
N SER A 138 4.90 9.46 -8.84
CA SER A 138 6.02 9.79 -9.73
C SER A 138 7.38 9.46 -9.10
N SER A 139 7.54 9.63 -7.79
CA SER A 139 8.78 9.29 -7.09
C SER A 139 9.03 7.79 -7.04
N ARG A 140 8.00 6.98 -6.75
CA ARG A 140 8.10 5.52 -6.74
C ARG A 140 8.39 4.96 -8.12
N GLU A 141 7.73 5.48 -9.16
CA GLU A 141 7.99 5.06 -10.53
C GLU A 141 9.41 5.40 -10.99
N ALA A 142 9.91 6.58 -10.62
CA ALA A 142 11.27 7.00 -10.95
C ALA A 142 12.36 6.20 -10.22
N GLN A 143 12.05 5.64 -9.04
CA GLN A 143 13.05 5.02 -8.16
C GLN A 143 12.96 3.51 -8.06
N TRP A 144 11.75 2.95 -7.96
CA TRP A 144 11.54 1.55 -7.53
C TRP A 144 11.35 0.60 -8.70
N GLY A 145 10.47 0.94 -9.62
CA GLY A 145 9.88 -0.01 -10.56
C GLY A 145 8.91 0.65 -11.53
N ASN A 146 8.49 -0.10 -12.55
CA ASN A 146 7.49 0.34 -13.51
C ASN A 146 6.11 0.00 -12.94
N PHE A 147 5.26 1.01 -12.81
CA PHE A 147 3.88 0.82 -12.41
C PHE A 147 3.05 0.45 -13.64
N THR A 148 2.19 -0.57 -13.50
CA THR A 148 1.55 -1.22 -14.65
C THR A 148 0.26 -0.50 -15.05
N THR A 149 -0.83 -0.78 -14.34
CA THR A 149 -2.15 -0.17 -14.49
C THR A 149 -2.85 -0.12 -13.14
N VAL A 150 -3.71 0.87 -12.96
CA VAL A 150 -4.48 1.00 -11.72
C VAL A 150 -5.50 -0.12 -11.64
N THR A 151 -5.41 -0.92 -10.57
CA THR A 151 -6.33 -2.04 -10.30
C THR A 151 -7.31 -1.69 -9.18
N PHE A 152 -7.01 -0.67 -8.38
CA PHE A 152 -7.92 -0.17 -7.36
C PHE A 152 -7.68 1.34 -7.15
N TYR A 153 -8.71 2.15 -7.30
CA TYR A 153 -8.71 3.58 -7.00
C TYR A 153 -9.16 3.79 -5.56
N ASP A 154 -8.28 4.39 -4.75
CA ASP A 154 -8.56 4.76 -3.37
C ASP A 154 -8.17 6.23 -3.10
N GLY A 155 -8.35 6.65 -1.86
CA GLY A 155 -7.80 7.88 -1.32
C GLY A 155 -7.65 7.79 0.19
N GLN A 156 -6.72 8.56 0.74
CA GLN A 156 -6.49 8.57 2.18
C GLN A 156 -7.63 9.25 2.93
N GLY A 157 -8.01 8.66 4.05
CA GLY A 157 -8.96 9.20 5.01
C GLY A 157 -8.46 9.11 6.45
N TYR A 158 -9.37 9.43 7.36
CA TYR A 158 -9.16 9.37 8.80
C TYR A 158 -10.22 8.47 9.42
N MET A 159 -9.84 7.71 10.44
CA MET A 159 -10.76 6.93 11.27
C MET A 159 -10.59 7.32 12.74
N VAL A 160 -11.72 7.54 13.40
CA VAL A 160 -11.81 7.99 14.80
C VAL A 160 -12.84 7.15 15.55
N ARG A 161 -12.75 7.15 16.89
CA ARG A 161 -13.76 6.52 17.72
C ARG A 161 -15.01 7.40 17.78
N THR A 162 -16.19 6.81 17.83
CA THR A 162 -17.46 7.55 17.88
C THR A 162 -17.61 8.41 19.15
N ASP A 163 -16.88 8.08 20.21
CA ASP A 163 -16.88 8.81 21.49
C ASP A 163 -15.75 9.85 21.61
N SER A 164 -14.94 10.04 20.56
CA SER A 164 -13.80 10.97 20.57
C SER A 164 -14.20 12.44 20.55
N GLY A 165 -15.43 12.75 20.12
CA GLY A 165 -15.88 14.12 19.87
C GLY A 165 -15.34 14.75 18.58
N ILE A 166 -14.57 14.00 17.78
CA ILE A 166 -14.08 14.40 16.47
C ILE A 166 -15.13 14.03 15.43
N GLU A 167 -15.77 15.03 14.81
CA GLU A 167 -16.79 14.82 13.77
C GLU A 167 -16.26 15.19 12.38
N SER A 168 -15.25 16.07 12.30
CA SER A 168 -14.59 16.43 11.06
C SER A 168 -13.10 16.70 11.23
N GLN A 169 -12.41 16.99 10.12
CA GLN A 169 -10.98 17.30 10.14
C GLN A 169 -10.66 18.55 10.94
N GLU A 170 -11.61 19.48 11.04
CA GLU A 170 -11.49 20.73 11.79
C GLU A 170 -11.38 20.51 13.30
N ASP A 171 -11.84 19.35 13.81
CA ASP A 171 -11.73 18.98 15.22
C ASP A 171 -10.40 18.29 15.56
N MET A 172 -9.50 18.13 14.58
CA MET A 172 -8.25 17.36 14.74
C MET A 172 -7.03 18.22 15.10
N ASP A 173 -7.20 19.54 15.30
CA ASP A 173 -6.09 20.40 15.74
C ASP A 173 -5.60 20.02 17.15
N GLY A 174 -4.32 19.69 17.26
CA GLY A 174 -3.68 19.17 18.47
C GLY A 174 -3.87 17.66 18.71
N ALA A 175 -4.51 16.92 17.80
CA ALA A 175 -4.78 15.50 17.97
C ALA A 175 -3.51 14.63 17.86
N SER A 176 -3.54 13.46 18.50
CA SER A 176 -2.56 12.40 18.27
C SER A 176 -3.00 11.49 17.11
N VAL A 177 -2.12 11.27 16.13
CA VAL A 177 -2.41 10.54 14.90
C VAL A 177 -1.46 9.36 14.70
N CYS A 178 -2.02 8.15 14.78
CA CYS A 178 -1.32 6.90 14.51
C CYS A 178 -1.18 6.66 12.99
N VAL A 179 0.05 6.44 12.51
CA VAL A 179 0.34 6.25 11.07
C VAL A 179 1.53 5.31 10.83
N THR A 180 1.52 4.57 9.72
CA THR A 180 2.67 3.74 9.30
C THR A 180 3.73 4.59 8.60
N GLY A 181 4.99 4.48 9.02
CA GLY A 181 6.13 5.12 8.36
C GLY A 181 6.41 4.59 6.94
N GLY A 182 7.15 5.34 6.13
CA GLY A 182 7.50 4.93 4.77
C GLY A 182 6.32 4.84 3.78
N THR A 183 5.20 5.51 4.09
CA THR A 183 3.98 5.51 3.28
C THR A 183 3.75 6.87 2.59
N THR A 184 2.87 6.89 1.59
CA THR A 184 2.25 8.14 1.10
C THR A 184 1.42 8.77 2.22
N THR A 185 0.75 7.93 3.00
CA THR A 185 -0.09 8.30 4.16
C THR A 185 0.60 9.26 5.14
N ALA A 186 1.84 8.94 5.57
CA ALA A 186 2.59 9.79 6.49
C ALA A 186 2.95 11.17 5.89
N GLN A 187 3.27 11.21 4.59
CA GLN A 187 3.61 12.46 3.90
C GLN A 187 2.38 13.34 3.69
N ASN A 188 1.29 12.74 3.20
CA ASN A 188 0.01 13.42 2.99
C ASN A 188 -0.58 13.94 4.32
N LEU A 189 -0.44 13.19 5.42
CA LEU A 189 -0.84 13.62 6.76
C LEU A 189 -0.11 14.92 7.14
N ALA A 190 1.22 14.94 7.00
CA ALA A 190 2.01 16.13 7.29
C ALA A 190 1.63 17.31 6.39
N ASP A 191 1.36 17.06 5.11
CA ASP A 191 0.95 18.08 4.16
C ASP A 191 -0.45 18.64 4.43
N ASP A 192 -1.42 17.80 4.81
CA ASP A 192 -2.80 18.20 5.12
C ASP A 192 -2.84 19.08 6.38
N PHE A 193 -2.21 18.65 7.47
CA PHE A 193 -2.14 19.43 8.71
C PHE A 193 -1.41 20.76 8.52
N ARG A 194 -0.27 20.74 7.81
CA ARG A 194 0.48 21.97 7.49
C ARG A 194 -0.34 22.96 6.66
N GLN A 195 -1.09 22.48 5.66
CA GLN A 195 -1.93 23.35 4.83
C GLN A 195 -3.08 24.00 5.61
N ARG A 196 -3.56 23.32 6.66
CA ARG A 196 -4.62 23.81 7.55
C ARG A 196 -4.10 24.71 8.67
N GLY A 197 -2.78 24.69 8.93
CA GLY A 197 -2.17 25.38 10.05
C GLY A 197 -2.48 24.70 11.39
N PHE A 198 -2.73 23.39 11.39
CA PHE A 198 -2.99 22.59 12.58
C PHE A 198 -1.69 22.03 13.14
N GLU A 199 -1.64 21.88 14.46
CA GLU A 199 -0.64 21.09 15.16
C GLU A 199 -1.13 19.66 15.36
N TYR A 200 -0.21 18.69 15.47
CA TYR A 200 -0.56 17.30 15.80
C TYR A 200 0.66 16.53 16.34
N GLU A 201 0.38 15.45 17.07
CA GLU A 201 1.40 14.48 17.46
C GLU A 201 1.36 13.28 16.50
N ALA A 202 2.41 13.12 15.69
CA ALA A 202 2.56 11.93 14.84
C ALA A 202 3.07 10.74 15.67
N VAL A 203 2.27 9.69 15.79
CA VAL A 203 2.66 8.43 16.41
C VAL A 203 2.98 7.40 15.31
N ILE A 204 4.25 7.32 14.96
CA ILE A 204 4.72 6.57 13.78
C ILE A 204 5.13 5.15 14.19
N PHE A 205 4.59 4.16 13.49
CA PHE A 205 4.99 2.76 13.63
C PHE A 205 5.54 2.21 12.32
N GLU A 206 6.36 1.16 12.41
CA GLU A 206 6.96 0.49 11.25
C GLU A 206 5.95 -0.43 10.53
N ASP A 207 5.13 -1.15 11.31
CA ASP A 207 4.15 -2.09 10.81
C ASP A 207 2.71 -1.63 11.07
N THR A 208 1.80 -2.09 10.22
CA THR A 208 0.39 -1.70 10.24
C THR A 208 -0.35 -2.26 11.46
N ALA A 209 0.01 -3.45 11.96
CA ALA A 209 -0.66 -4.04 13.11
C ALA A 209 -0.41 -3.20 14.38
N SER A 210 0.81 -2.69 14.56
CA SER A 210 1.17 -1.79 15.65
C SER A 210 0.40 -0.46 15.61
N VAL A 211 0.18 0.13 14.43
CA VAL A 211 -0.63 1.35 14.26
C VAL A 211 -2.03 1.14 14.82
N TYR A 212 -2.70 0.06 14.41
CA TYR A 212 -4.09 -0.16 14.78
C TYR A 212 -4.25 -0.68 16.19
N GLY A 213 -3.31 -1.50 16.68
CA GLY A 213 -3.24 -1.86 18.10
C GLY A 213 -3.14 -0.61 19.00
N ALA A 214 -2.27 0.35 18.65
CA ALA A 214 -2.15 1.60 19.39
C ALA A 214 -3.41 2.47 19.34
N TYR A 215 -4.07 2.52 18.17
CA TYR A 215 -5.35 3.23 18.02
C TYR A 215 -6.48 2.59 18.85
N PHE A 216 -6.63 1.27 18.81
CA PHE A 216 -7.64 0.54 19.59
C PHE A 216 -7.36 0.61 21.10
N ASP A 217 -6.09 0.66 21.51
CA ASP A 217 -5.66 0.91 22.90
C ASP A 217 -5.93 2.35 23.37
N GLY A 218 -6.41 3.24 22.50
CA GLY A 218 -6.66 4.64 22.83
C GLY A 218 -5.41 5.50 22.96
N ARG A 219 -4.25 5.04 22.45
CA ARG A 219 -3.00 5.83 22.46
C ARG A 219 -2.97 6.94 21.42
N CYS A 220 -3.85 6.84 20.42
CA CYS A 220 -4.08 7.87 19.42
C CYS A 220 -5.56 8.25 19.38
N ASP A 221 -5.84 9.52 19.11
CA ASP A 221 -7.18 10.04 18.88
C ASP A 221 -7.67 9.62 17.48
N VAL A 222 -6.75 9.61 16.50
CA VAL A 222 -7.02 9.36 15.09
C VAL A 222 -6.06 8.32 14.54
N THR A 223 -6.52 7.51 13.58
CA THR A 223 -5.63 6.76 12.68
C THR A 223 -5.93 7.12 11.22
N THR A 224 -4.93 7.03 10.35
CA THR A 224 -5.06 7.39 8.93
C THR A 224 -4.46 6.32 8.02
N SER A 225 -5.12 6.09 6.90
CA SER A 225 -4.67 5.22 5.80
C SER A 225 -5.59 5.44 4.59
N ASP A 226 -5.37 4.66 3.54
CA ASP A 226 -6.30 4.54 2.42
C ASP A 226 -7.66 4.06 2.95
N LYS A 227 -8.77 4.60 2.44
CA LYS A 227 -10.10 4.33 3.01
C LYS A 227 -10.49 2.87 2.92
N SER A 228 -10.05 2.14 1.90
CA SER A 228 -10.28 0.69 1.83
C SER A 228 -9.56 -0.06 2.95
N GLN A 229 -8.33 0.34 3.29
CA GLN A 229 -7.59 -0.23 4.42
C GLN A 229 -8.28 0.13 5.74
N LEU A 230 -8.72 1.38 5.92
CA LEU A 230 -9.50 1.76 7.11
C LEU A 230 -10.81 0.96 7.23
N ALA A 231 -11.50 0.72 6.12
CA ALA A 231 -12.72 -0.10 6.09
C ALA A 231 -12.44 -1.57 6.48
N ALA A 232 -11.36 -2.15 5.96
CA ALA A 232 -10.92 -3.50 6.32
C ALA A 232 -10.61 -3.61 7.82
N ILE A 233 -9.91 -2.62 8.38
CA ILE A 233 -9.53 -2.60 9.79
C ILE A 233 -10.74 -2.39 10.70
N ARG A 234 -11.65 -1.49 10.32
CA ARG A 234 -12.92 -1.30 11.01
C ARG A 234 -13.75 -2.59 11.02
N ALA A 235 -13.83 -3.28 9.89
CA ALA A 235 -14.58 -4.52 9.77
C ALA A 235 -14.01 -5.65 10.65
N GLY A 236 -12.70 -5.65 10.88
CA GLY A 236 -12.02 -6.60 11.77
C GLY A 236 -11.95 -6.17 13.24
N ALA A 237 -12.50 -5.03 13.63
CA ALA A 237 -12.50 -4.56 15.01
C ALA A 237 -13.48 -5.35 15.89
N ASP A 238 -13.24 -5.38 17.21
CA ASP A 238 -14.14 -6.03 18.18
C ASP A 238 -15.55 -5.40 18.17
N ASP A 239 -15.63 -4.07 18.00
CA ASP A 239 -16.87 -3.31 17.83
C ASP A 239 -16.73 -2.36 16.63
N PRO A 240 -17.08 -2.82 15.40
CA PRO A 240 -16.99 -1.99 14.20
C PRO A 240 -17.82 -0.70 14.25
N ASP A 241 -18.88 -0.67 15.05
CA ASP A 241 -19.78 0.50 15.17
C ASP A 241 -19.22 1.57 16.12
N ALA A 242 -18.22 1.24 16.94
CA ALA A 242 -17.48 2.20 17.76
C ALA A 242 -16.49 3.07 16.96
N HIS A 243 -16.36 2.81 15.65
CA HIS A 243 -15.41 3.48 14.77
C HIS A 243 -16.11 4.11 13.56
N ILE A 244 -15.70 5.32 13.20
CA ILE A 244 -16.20 6.03 12.02
C ILE A 244 -15.02 6.45 11.14
N ILE A 245 -15.14 6.16 9.85
CA ILE A 245 -14.26 6.70 8.81
C ILE A 245 -14.86 8.03 8.38
N LEU A 246 -14.10 9.12 8.52
CA LEU A 246 -14.57 10.46 8.19
C LEU A 246 -14.76 10.61 6.67
N GLU A 247 -15.75 11.43 6.31
CA GLU A 247 -16.14 11.64 4.90
C GLU A 247 -15.04 12.26 4.02
N PRO A 248 -14.20 13.20 4.49
CA PRO A 248 -13.16 13.77 3.65
C PRO A 248 -12.15 12.74 3.12
N THR A 249 -11.72 12.92 1.88
CA THR A 249 -10.61 12.20 1.25
C THR A 249 -9.52 13.22 0.93
N ILE A 250 -8.31 13.02 1.45
CA ILE A 250 -7.23 14.04 1.39
C ILE A 250 -6.21 13.81 0.27
N SER A 251 -6.22 12.63 -0.34
CA SER A 251 -5.25 12.27 -1.37
C SER A 251 -5.86 11.40 -2.46
N LYS A 252 -5.10 11.21 -3.55
CA LYS A 252 -5.39 10.23 -4.60
C LYS A 252 -4.44 9.06 -4.40
N GLU A 253 -4.97 7.85 -4.23
CA GLU A 253 -4.19 6.64 -3.99
C GLU A 253 -4.52 5.57 -5.04
N PRO A 254 -4.06 5.72 -6.30
CA PRO A 254 -4.23 4.69 -7.33
C PRO A 254 -3.33 3.47 -7.06
N LEU A 255 -3.92 2.38 -6.57
CA LEU A 255 -3.23 1.15 -6.22
C LEU A 255 -2.97 0.29 -7.47
N THR A 256 -1.71 -0.08 -7.65
CA THR A 256 -1.20 -0.60 -8.93
C THR A 256 -0.15 -1.67 -8.72
N PRO A 257 -0.19 -2.81 -9.45
CA PRO A 257 0.94 -3.72 -9.53
C PRO A 257 2.18 -3.00 -10.09
N ALA A 258 3.33 -3.22 -9.46
CA ALA A 258 4.61 -2.69 -9.92
C ALA A 258 5.59 -3.82 -10.24
N VAL A 259 6.42 -3.62 -11.26
CA VAL A 259 7.43 -4.59 -11.71
C VAL A 259 8.83 -3.98 -11.71
N PRO A 260 9.91 -4.77 -11.67
CA PRO A 260 11.27 -4.25 -11.84
C PRO A 260 11.44 -3.45 -13.13
N HIS A 261 12.34 -2.46 -13.14
CA HIS A 261 12.71 -1.74 -14.37
C HIS A 261 13.45 -2.64 -15.38
N GLY A 262 13.47 -2.23 -16.65
CA GLY A 262 14.34 -2.81 -17.69
C GLY A 262 13.72 -3.90 -18.56
N ASP A 263 12.71 -4.61 -18.06
CA ASP A 263 12.04 -5.68 -18.82
C ASP A 263 10.65 -5.23 -19.31
N ASP A 264 10.61 -4.61 -20.48
CA ASP A 264 9.37 -4.14 -21.11
C ASP A 264 8.43 -5.30 -21.46
N GLN A 265 8.96 -6.49 -21.80
CA GLN A 265 8.12 -7.67 -22.04
C GLN A 265 7.32 -8.01 -20.78
N TRP A 266 8.00 -8.03 -19.63
CA TRP A 266 7.37 -8.33 -18.36
C TRP A 266 6.33 -7.29 -17.94
N LEU A 267 6.64 -6.01 -18.13
CA LEU A 267 5.69 -4.92 -17.92
C LEU A 267 4.42 -5.11 -18.77
N ASP A 268 4.58 -5.45 -20.04
CA ASP A 268 3.47 -5.64 -20.97
C ASP A 268 2.64 -6.89 -20.66
N ILE A 269 3.27 -7.99 -20.21
CA ILE A 269 2.58 -9.20 -19.75
C ILE A 269 1.68 -8.86 -18.55
N VAL A 270 2.20 -8.18 -17.53
CA VAL A 270 1.40 -7.85 -16.35
C VAL A 270 0.24 -6.93 -16.72
N LYS A 271 0.48 -5.91 -17.56
CA LYS A 271 -0.59 -5.05 -18.09
C LYS A 271 -1.65 -5.84 -18.85
N LEU A 272 -1.23 -6.72 -19.76
CA LEU A 272 -2.14 -7.56 -20.54
C LEU A 272 -3.05 -8.39 -19.64
N VAL A 273 -2.50 -9.02 -18.59
CA VAL A 273 -3.28 -9.80 -17.63
C VAL A 273 -4.29 -8.92 -16.90
N MET A 274 -3.86 -7.80 -16.30
CA MET A 274 -4.78 -6.92 -15.56
C MET A 274 -5.90 -6.38 -16.45
N TYR A 275 -5.57 -5.92 -17.66
CA TYR A 275 -6.57 -5.47 -18.63
C TYR A 275 -7.44 -6.60 -19.17
N GLY A 276 -6.91 -7.82 -19.26
CA GLY A 276 -7.66 -9.02 -19.64
C GLY A 276 -8.78 -9.34 -18.66
N LEU A 277 -8.51 -9.23 -17.35
CA LEU A 277 -9.51 -9.41 -16.30
C LEU A 277 -10.65 -8.39 -16.39
N VAL A 278 -10.32 -7.14 -16.73
CA VAL A 278 -11.32 -6.07 -16.94
C VAL A 278 -12.13 -6.30 -18.21
N ASN A 279 -11.48 -6.59 -19.34
CA ASN A 279 -12.17 -6.93 -20.59
C ASN A 279 -13.08 -8.16 -20.43
N ALA A 280 -12.68 -9.15 -19.62
CA ALA A 280 -13.50 -10.31 -19.31
C ALA A 280 -14.80 -9.91 -18.63
N GLU A 281 -14.75 -9.00 -17.65
CA GLU A 281 -15.95 -8.49 -16.99
C GLU A 281 -16.84 -7.70 -17.96
N GLU A 282 -16.25 -6.79 -18.75
CA GLU A 282 -16.99 -6.00 -19.76
C GLU A 282 -17.72 -6.90 -20.77
N LEU A 283 -17.12 -8.05 -21.12
CA LEU A 283 -17.67 -9.01 -22.08
C LEU A 283 -18.53 -10.10 -21.44
N GLY A 284 -18.71 -10.09 -20.10
CA GLY A 284 -19.49 -11.09 -19.38
C GLY A 284 -18.85 -12.49 -19.36
N VAL A 285 -17.53 -12.58 -19.56
CA VAL A 285 -16.76 -13.81 -19.38
C VAL A 285 -16.42 -13.95 -17.91
N THR A 286 -16.75 -15.08 -17.32
CA THR A 286 -16.60 -15.39 -15.90
C THR A 286 -15.78 -16.66 -15.71
N GLN A 287 -15.32 -16.92 -14.49
CA GLN A 287 -14.67 -18.19 -14.16
C GLN A 287 -15.57 -19.39 -14.54
N ALA A 288 -16.87 -19.27 -14.31
CA ALA A 288 -17.83 -20.35 -14.52
C ALA A 288 -18.11 -20.63 -16.01
N ASN A 289 -18.05 -19.62 -16.88
CA ASN A 289 -18.45 -19.74 -18.28
C ASN A 289 -17.30 -19.67 -19.29
N VAL A 290 -16.06 -19.40 -18.86
CA VAL A 290 -14.92 -19.19 -19.77
C VAL A 290 -14.74 -20.32 -20.77
N GLY A 291 -14.93 -21.58 -20.35
CA GLY A 291 -14.84 -22.74 -21.24
C GLY A 291 -15.92 -22.78 -22.33
N ASP A 292 -17.16 -22.40 -21.99
CA ASP A 292 -18.26 -22.32 -22.96
C ASP A 292 -18.07 -21.11 -23.91
N MET A 293 -17.55 -20.00 -23.36
CA MET A 293 -17.30 -18.75 -24.10
C MET A 293 -16.22 -18.88 -25.16
N MET A 294 -15.36 -19.91 -25.12
CA MET A 294 -14.42 -20.22 -26.21
C MET A 294 -15.15 -20.48 -27.55
N ALA A 295 -16.38 -21.02 -27.49
CA ALA A 295 -17.22 -21.25 -28.67
C ALA A 295 -18.17 -20.08 -28.99
N SER A 296 -17.99 -18.91 -28.36
CA SER A 296 -18.86 -17.74 -28.57
C SER A 296 -18.80 -17.23 -30.01
N ASP A 297 -19.93 -16.82 -30.58
CA ASP A 297 -19.97 -16.14 -31.88
C ASP A 297 -19.51 -14.67 -31.80
N GLN A 298 -19.29 -14.13 -30.58
CA GLN A 298 -18.82 -12.77 -30.39
C GLN A 298 -17.31 -12.68 -30.62
N ILE A 299 -16.93 -12.02 -31.71
CA ILE A 299 -15.52 -11.82 -32.09
C ILE A 299 -14.66 -11.25 -30.93
N PRO A 300 -15.07 -10.21 -30.17
CA PRO A 300 -14.26 -9.72 -29.05
C PRO A 300 -13.99 -10.78 -27.97
N VAL A 301 -14.96 -11.65 -27.68
CA VAL A 301 -14.79 -12.77 -26.73
C VAL A 301 -13.80 -13.78 -27.28
N ARG A 302 -13.93 -14.18 -28.55
CA ARG A 302 -12.99 -15.12 -29.17
C ARG A 302 -11.55 -14.59 -29.19
N ARG A 303 -11.36 -13.30 -29.43
CA ARG A 303 -10.04 -12.64 -29.38
C ARG A 303 -9.45 -12.63 -27.98
N LEU A 304 -10.26 -12.27 -26.98
CA LEU A 304 -9.87 -12.31 -25.57
C LEU A 304 -9.42 -13.72 -25.15
N LEU A 305 -10.10 -14.76 -25.64
CA LEU A 305 -9.87 -16.15 -25.23
C LEU A 305 -8.89 -16.93 -26.11
N GLY A 306 -8.23 -16.27 -27.09
CA GLY A 306 -7.23 -16.93 -27.95
C GLY A 306 -7.81 -17.78 -29.09
N GLU A 307 -9.11 -17.67 -29.36
CA GLU A 307 -9.83 -18.49 -30.35
C GLU A 307 -9.88 -17.87 -31.75
N GLU A 308 -9.37 -16.65 -31.90
CA GLU A 308 -9.30 -15.96 -33.18
C GLU A 308 -8.10 -15.03 -33.22
N GLY A 309 -6.95 -15.47 -33.73
CA GLY A 309 -5.75 -14.62 -33.86
C GLY A 309 -4.88 -14.57 -32.59
N GLU A 310 -3.66 -14.05 -32.72
CA GLU A 310 -2.63 -14.10 -31.67
C GLU A 310 -2.55 -12.84 -30.80
N TRP A 311 -3.06 -11.69 -31.25
CA TRP A 311 -3.17 -10.40 -30.51
C TRP A 311 -2.04 -10.01 -29.54
N GLY A 312 -0.79 -10.34 -29.88
CA GLY A 312 0.38 -10.04 -29.06
C GLY A 312 0.73 -11.08 -27.99
N TYR A 313 -0.07 -12.14 -27.77
CA TYR A 313 0.23 -13.19 -26.81
C TYR A 313 1.58 -13.86 -27.09
N THR A 314 1.77 -14.37 -28.32
CA THR A 314 3.01 -15.05 -28.70
C THR A 314 4.20 -14.09 -28.81
N ASP A 315 3.95 -12.83 -29.15
CA ASP A 315 4.99 -11.78 -29.18
C ASP A 315 5.52 -11.50 -27.75
N LEU A 316 4.65 -11.65 -26.75
CA LEU A 316 4.99 -11.58 -25.33
C LEU A 316 5.47 -12.93 -24.73
N GLY A 317 5.61 -13.98 -25.54
CA GLY A 317 6.06 -15.30 -25.06
C GLY A 317 5.01 -16.07 -24.26
N LEU A 318 3.73 -15.71 -24.39
CA LEU A 318 2.59 -16.40 -23.79
C LEU A 318 1.90 -17.34 -24.80
N SER A 319 1.10 -18.27 -24.30
CA SER A 319 0.19 -19.04 -25.14
C SER A 319 -1.03 -18.19 -25.53
N ALA A 320 -1.66 -18.51 -26.67
CA ALA A 320 -2.83 -17.79 -27.15
C ALA A 320 -4.01 -17.81 -26.15
N ASP A 321 -4.12 -18.87 -25.35
CA ASP A 321 -5.16 -19.07 -24.33
C ASP A 321 -4.79 -18.47 -22.95
N ALA A 322 -3.71 -17.67 -22.85
CA ALA A 322 -3.22 -17.14 -21.58
C ALA A 322 -4.29 -16.41 -20.76
N LEU A 323 -5.08 -15.52 -21.37
CA LEU A 323 -6.16 -14.84 -20.64
C LEU A 323 -7.31 -15.78 -20.28
N ALA A 324 -7.63 -16.77 -21.11
CA ALA A 324 -8.62 -17.79 -20.77
C ALA A 324 -8.18 -18.57 -19.51
N ASN A 325 -6.88 -18.90 -19.42
CA ASN A 325 -6.30 -19.55 -18.26
C ASN A 325 -6.29 -18.67 -17.00
N ALA A 326 -5.98 -17.37 -17.14
CA ALA A 326 -6.08 -16.41 -16.04
C ALA A 326 -7.52 -16.30 -15.50
N ILE A 327 -8.51 -16.14 -16.39
CA ILE A 327 -9.93 -16.05 -16.01
C ILE A 327 -10.41 -17.36 -15.39
N LYS A 328 -9.95 -18.52 -15.89
CA LYS A 328 -10.26 -19.81 -15.28
C LYS A 328 -9.67 -19.93 -13.87
N ALA A 329 -8.49 -19.37 -13.63
CA ALA A 329 -7.84 -19.40 -12.33
C ALA A 329 -8.56 -18.54 -11.28
N VAL A 330 -8.99 -17.33 -11.63
CA VAL A 330 -9.47 -16.35 -10.62
C VAL A 330 -10.77 -15.63 -10.94
N GLY A 331 -11.34 -15.83 -12.12
CA GLY A 331 -12.48 -15.05 -12.64
C GLY A 331 -12.06 -13.75 -13.29
N ASN A 332 -13.04 -12.91 -13.60
CA ASN A 332 -12.84 -11.55 -14.09
C ASN A 332 -12.61 -10.54 -12.95
N TYR A 333 -12.35 -9.27 -13.29
CA TYR A 333 -12.10 -8.21 -12.31
C TYR A 333 -13.23 -8.09 -11.27
N GLY A 334 -14.47 -8.02 -11.72
CA GLY A 334 -15.65 -7.95 -10.85
C GLY A 334 -15.80 -9.17 -9.94
N GLU A 335 -15.54 -10.39 -10.41
CA GLU A 335 -15.55 -11.60 -9.58
C GLU A 335 -14.47 -11.55 -8.49
N ILE A 336 -13.27 -11.04 -8.80
CA ILE A 336 -12.19 -10.87 -7.83
C ILE A 336 -12.60 -9.84 -6.76
N TYR A 337 -13.11 -8.68 -7.18
CA TYR A 337 -13.57 -7.64 -6.25
C TYR A 337 -14.69 -8.17 -5.36
N ASP A 338 -15.73 -8.74 -5.97
CA ASP A 338 -16.97 -9.09 -5.28
C ASP A 338 -16.78 -10.26 -4.31
N ARG A 339 -15.84 -11.17 -4.61
CA ARG A 339 -15.46 -12.28 -3.73
C ARG A 339 -15.06 -11.79 -2.35
N TYR A 340 -14.32 -10.68 -2.26
CA TYR A 340 -13.77 -10.21 -0.99
C TYR A 340 -14.51 -9.01 -0.41
N MET A 341 -14.87 -8.06 -1.27
CA MET A 341 -15.34 -6.73 -0.89
C MET A 341 -16.74 -6.40 -1.41
N GLY A 342 -17.34 -7.25 -2.24
CA GLY A 342 -18.66 -7.00 -2.80
C GLY A 342 -19.78 -7.05 -1.76
N PRO A 343 -21.05 -6.93 -2.20
CA PRO A 343 -22.22 -7.02 -1.34
C PRO A 343 -22.29 -8.30 -0.48
N ASN A 344 -21.68 -9.40 -0.97
CA ASN A 344 -21.56 -10.68 -0.26
C ASN A 344 -20.09 -11.10 -0.08
N GLY A 345 -19.18 -10.13 -0.05
CA GLY A 345 -17.75 -10.38 0.07
C GLY A 345 -17.40 -11.10 1.37
N ILE A 346 -16.46 -12.03 1.32
CA ILE A 346 -16.07 -12.85 2.47
C ILE A 346 -15.26 -12.07 3.53
N ALA A 347 -14.70 -10.90 3.18
CA ALA A 347 -13.91 -10.09 4.09
C ALA A 347 -14.72 -8.94 4.68
N PHE A 348 -15.24 -8.05 3.84
CA PHE A 348 -16.10 -6.94 4.26
C PHE A 348 -16.91 -6.44 3.06
N THR A 349 -17.80 -5.47 3.28
CA THR A 349 -18.55 -4.84 2.18
C THR A 349 -18.01 -3.46 1.90
N LEU A 350 -17.60 -3.23 0.66
CA LEU A 350 -17.16 -1.96 0.11
C LEU A 350 -17.82 -1.77 -1.26
N PRO A 351 -18.64 -0.73 -1.45
CA PRO A 351 -19.15 -0.40 -2.77
C PRO A 351 -18.00 -0.09 -3.73
N ARG A 352 -18.10 -0.55 -4.99
CA ARG A 352 -17.04 -0.37 -5.99
C ARG A 352 -16.66 1.10 -6.21
N GLY A 353 -17.65 1.99 -6.31
CA GLY A 353 -17.40 3.43 -6.47
C GLY A 353 -16.55 3.72 -7.71
N LEU A 354 -15.37 4.32 -7.52
CA LEU A 354 -14.43 4.56 -8.63
C LEU A 354 -13.91 3.26 -9.28
N ASN A 355 -14.03 2.12 -8.59
CA ASN A 355 -13.65 0.80 -9.08
C ASN A 355 -14.76 0.13 -9.90
N GLU A 356 -15.86 0.82 -10.22
CA GLU A 356 -16.78 0.32 -11.24
C GLU A 356 -16.13 0.36 -12.63
N LEU A 357 -16.65 -0.47 -13.53
CA LEU A 357 -16.34 -0.36 -14.96
C LEU A 357 -16.66 1.05 -15.46
N TRP A 358 -15.86 1.53 -16.40
CA TRP A 358 -16.06 2.84 -17.02
C TRP A 358 -17.45 2.98 -17.65
N SER A 359 -17.99 1.90 -18.20
CA SER A 359 -19.35 1.82 -18.77
C SER A 359 -20.45 2.00 -17.73
N ASN A 360 -20.13 1.81 -16.45
CA ASN A 360 -21.00 2.00 -15.29
C ASN A 360 -20.64 3.25 -14.48
N GLY A 361 -19.84 4.17 -15.04
CA GLY A 361 -19.49 5.45 -14.41
C GLY A 361 -18.28 5.42 -13.47
N GLY A 362 -17.56 4.29 -13.38
CA GLY A 362 -16.29 4.20 -12.68
C GLY A 362 -15.08 4.54 -13.56
N LEU A 363 -13.89 4.16 -13.10
CA LEU A 363 -12.60 4.46 -13.74
C LEU A 363 -11.88 3.22 -14.27
N ILE A 364 -12.41 2.01 -14.01
CA ILE A 364 -11.80 0.78 -14.50
C ILE A 364 -12.07 0.66 -16.00
N TYR A 365 -11.02 0.93 -16.79
CA TYR A 365 -11.03 0.97 -18.24
C TYR A 365 -9.84 0.18 -18.79
N ALA A 366 -10.10 -0.77 -19.68
CA ALA A 366 -9.04 -1.53 -20.34
C ALA A 366 -8.91 -1.17 -21.83
N PRO A 367 -7.67 -1.09 -22.37
CA PRO A 367 -7.48 -1.15 -23.80
C PRO A 367 -8.01 -2.49 -24.35
N PRO A 368 -8.56 -2.49 -25.58
CA PRO A 368 -9.07 -3.70 -26.19
C PRO A 368 -7.94 -4.64 -26.61
N VAL A 369 -8.18 -5.95 -26.52
CA VAL A 369 -7.33 -7.00 -27.11
C VAL A 369 -7.61 -7.09 -28.62
N LYS A 370 -6.72 -6.52 -29.46
CA LYS A 370 -6.93 -6.42 -30.92
C LYS A 370 -5.69 -6.09 -31.73
#